data_AF-A0A2T3XLI8-F1
#
_entry.id   AF-A0A2T3XLI8-F1
#
_cell.length_a   1.000
_cell.length_b   1.000
_cell.length_c   1.000
_cell.angle_alpha   90.00
_cell.angle_beta   90.00
_cell.angle_gamma   90.00
#
_symmetry.space_group_name_H-M   'P 1'
#
loop_
_entity.id
_entity.type
_entity.pdbx_description
1 polymer ?
#
loop_
_entity_poly.entity_id
_entity_poly.type
_entity_poly.pdbx_seq_one_letter_code
_entity_poly.pdbx_strand_id
1 'polypeptide(L)'
;MKLLASLLAVAVLAGCAQLQTDANRHGQPPAQPASTNIVDFVIPADALGARDPQLTEVLGKVGTLAAKQPQATTVVIAALAQDFPYINQAVQRGIPARHGNIVNIENVTTGSCQPYSVQVKPTE
;
A
#
# COMPACT_ATOMS: atom_id res chain seq x y z
N MET A 1 -23.10 -45.21 -51.28
CA MET A 1 -23.39 -43.82 -50.86
C MET A 1 -23.70 -43.92 -49.36
N LYS A 2 -22.76 -43.75 -48.40
CA LYS A 2 -22.14 -42.48 -47.91
C LYS A 2 -23.26 -41.43 -47.70
N LEU A 3 -23.63 -40.97 -46.51
CA LEU A 3 -22.83 -40.52 -45.36
C LEU A 3 -23.66 -40.50 -44.05
N LEU A 4 -22.94 -40.68 -42.94
CA LEU A 4 -23.35 -40.59 -41.54
C LEU A 4 -23.76 -39.17 -41.15
N ALA A 5 -24.90 -39.03 -40.45
CA ALA A 5 -25.31 -37.80 -39.80
C ALA A 5 -24.34 -37.49 -38.63
N SER A 6 -23.59 -36.40 -38.74
CA SER A 6 -22.69 -35.93 -37.68
C SER A 6 -23.31 -34.76 -36.94
N LEU A 7 -23.23 -34.88 -35.62
CA LEU A 7 -23.70 -33.99 -34.56
C LEU A 7 -23.11 -32.58 -34.68
N LEU A 8 -23.97 -31.57 -34.55
CA LEU A 8 -23.60 -30.15 -34.43
C LEU A 8 -23.63 -29.77 -32.94
N ALA A 9 -22.51 -29.33 -32.37
CA ALA A 9 -22.49 -28.66 -31.06
C ALA A 9 -21.35 -27.62 -30.98
N VAL A 10 -21.73 -26.41 -31.39
CA VAL A 10 -21.29 -25.05 -31.02
C VAL A 10 -20.07 -24.95 -30.09
N ALA A 11 -18.95 -24.46 -30.65
CA ALA A 11 -17.86 -23.85 -29.89
C ALA A 11 -18.19 -22.37 -29.63
N VAL A 12 -18.48 -22.01 -28.37
CA VAL A 12 -18.51 -20.61 -27.95
C VAL A 12 -17.09 -20.20 -27.57
N LEU A 13 -16.36 -19.60 -28.51
CA LEU A 13 -15.20 -18.79 -28.16
C LEU A 13 -15.71 -17.49 -27.55
N ALA A 14 -15.77 -17.43 -26.22
CA ALA A 14 -15.88 -16.18 -25.48
C ALA A 14 -14.53 -15.44 -25.56
N GLY A 15 -14.24 -14.88 -26.74
CA GLY A 15 -13.21 -13.87 -26.92
C GLY A 15 -13.77 -12.53 -26.49
N CYS A 16 -13.51 -12.12 -25.24
CA CYS A 16 -13.74 -10.75 -24.81
C CYS A 16 -12.71 -9.83 -25.50
N ALA A 17 -12.94 -9.51 -26.76
CA ALA A 17 -12.40 -8.32 -27.38
C ALA A 17 -13.18 -7.12 -26.84
N GLN A 18 -12.84 -6.65 -25.63
CA GLN A 18 -13.33 -5.35 -25.19
C GLN A 18 -12.41 -4.28 -25.76
N LEU A 19 -12.97 -3.60 -26.77
CA LEU A 19 -12.58 -2.31 -27.30
C LEU A 19 -11.87 -1.43 -26.27
N GLN A 20 -10.77 -0.83 -26.70
CA GLN A 20 -10.07 0.23 -25.99
C GLN A 20 -11.04 1.39 -25.74
N THR A 21 -11.34 1.67 -24.48
CA THR A 21 -11.81 2.98 -24.07
C THR A 21 -10.60 3.74 -23.55
N ASP A 22 -10.09 4.65 -24.38
CA ASP A 22 -9.25 5.74 -23.95
C ASP A 22 -9.95 6.51 -22.82
N ALA A 23 -9.56 6.19 -21.59
CA ALA A 23 -9.70 7.08 -20.46
C ALA A 23 -8.32 7.15 -19.82
N ASN A 24 -7.63 8.25 -20.10
CA ASN A 24 -6.52 8.78 -19.30
C ASN A 24 -7.01 8.96 -17.85
N ARG A 25 -7.03 7.87 -17.09
CA ARG A 25 -7.14 7.86 -15.64
C ARG A 25 -5.93 7.11 -15.13
N HIS A 26 -4.85 7.88 -15.00
CA HIS A 26 -3.80 7.60 -14.03
C HIS A 26 -4.48 7.09 -12.75
N GLY A 27 -4.15 5.86 -12.37
CA GLY A 27 -4.84 5.09 -11.35
C GLY A 27 -5.05 5.89 -10.06
N GLN A 28 -6.28 6.35 -9.86
CA GLN A 28 -6.76 6.67 -8.53
C GLN A 28 -7.06 5.32 -7.86
N PRO A 29 -6.46 5.01 -6.70
CA PRO A 29 -6.89 3.86 -5.89
C PRO A 29 -8.40 3.98 -5.62
N PRO A 30 -9.12 2.87 -5.40
CA PRO A 30 -10.53 2.94 -5.01
C PRO A 30 -10.65 3.93 -3.85
N ALA A 31 -11.54 4.91 -3.99
CA ALA A 31 -11.75 5.95 -2.99
C ALA A 31 -12.08 5.29 -1.64
N GLN A 32 -11.07 5.20 -0.78
CA GLN A 32 -11.27 4.94 0.64
C GLN A 32 -12.20 6.04 1.16
N PRO A 33 -13.21 5.69 1.99
CA PRO A 33 -14.08 6.69 2.61
C PRO A 33 -13.17 7.74 3.26
N ALA A 34 -13.36 9.02 2.93
CA ALA A 34 -12.47 10.15 3.26
C ALA A 34 -11.79 9.94 4.61
N SER A 35 -10.62 9.34 4.59
CA SER A 35 -9.97 8.87 5.79
C SER A 35 -9.33 10.08 6.43
N THR A 36 -9.47 10.23 7.75
CA THR A 36 -8.76 11.20 8.61
C THR A 36 -7.24 10.92 8.66
N ASN A 37 -6.69 10.36 7.59
CA ASN A 37 -5.30 10.05 7.42
C ASN A 37 -4.56 11.35 7.16
N ILE A 38 -3.68 11.70 8.09
CA ILE A 38 -2.77 12.84 8.01
C ILE A 38 -1.71 12.59 6.93
N VAL A 39 -1.35 11.32 6.72
CA VAL A 39 -0.50 10.84 5.63
C VAL A 39 -1.05 9.53 5.11
N ASP A 40 -0.97 9.37 3.79
CA ASP A 40 -1.05 8.09 3.12
C ASP A 40 -0.03 8.09 1.98
N PHE A 41 0.96 7.19 2.05
CA PHE A 41 1.91 7.03 0.96
C PHE A 41 2.26 5.56 0.72
N VAL A 42 2.43 5.23 -0.56
CA VAL A 42 2.82 3.91 -1.04
C VAL A 42 4.35 3.85 -1.13
N ILE A 43 4.96 2.82 -0.55
CA ILE A 43 6.40 2.57 -0.67
C ILE A 43 6.66 1.82 -1.99
N PRO A 44 7.54 2.33 -2.87
CA PRO A 44 7.96 1.60 -4.06
C PRO A 44 8.62 0.27 -3.69
N ALA A 45 8.25 -0.82 -4.36
CA ALA A 45 8.73 -2.17 -4.03
C ALA A 45 10.25 -2.32 -4.17
N ASP A 46 10.86 -1.58 -5.09
CA ASP A 46 12.30 -1.57 -5.37
C ASP A 46 13.12 -0.82 -4.29
N ALA A 47 12.52 0.16 -3.62
CA ALA A 47 13.22 1.00 -2.64
C ALA A 47 13.59 0.26 -1.34
N LEU A 48 12.86 -0.81 -0.99
CA LEU A 48 13.08 -1.56 0.25
C LEU A 48 14.22 -2.56 0.15
N GLY A 49 14.32 -3.30 -0.96
CA GLY A 49 15.41 -4.26 -1.18
C GLY A 49 16.79 -3.61 -1.17
N ALA A 50 16.87 -2.36 -1.64
CA ALA A 50 18.10 -1.57 -1.65
C ALA A 50 18.38 -0.83 -0.33
N ARG A 51 17.44 -0.82 0.63
CA ARG A 51 17.46 0.06 1.81
C ARG A 51 17.77 1.51 1.42
N ASP A 52 16.97 2.03 0.49
CA ASP A 52 17.19 3.35 -0.10
C ASP A 52 17.31 4.45 0.99
N PRO A 53 18.42 5.23 1.00
CA PRO A 53 18.58 6.37 1.89
C PRO A 53 17.44 7.40 1.79
N GLN A 54 16.89 7.63 0.60
CA GLN A 54 15.78 8.57 0.39
C GLN A 54 14.50 8.04 1.05
N LEU A 55 14.21 6.75 0.91
CA LEU A 55 13.10 6.12 1.63
C LEU A 55 13.30 6.23 3.15
N THR A 56 14.52 6.00 3.64
CA THR A 56 14.85 6.16 5.07
C THR A 56 14.59 7.59 5.56
N GLU A 57 14.87 8.59 4.74
CA GLU A 57 14.61 10.00 5.06
C GLU A 57 13.10 10.30 5.11
N VAL A 58 12.34 9.81 4.13
CA VAL A 58 10.88 9.96 4.08
C VAL A 58 10.23 9.31 5.30
N LEU A 59 10.61 8.09 5.65
CA LEU A 59 10.11 7.39 6.85
C LEU A 59 10.46 8.16 8.13
N GLY A 60 11.66 8.75 8.22
CA GLY A 60 12.01 9.65 9.32
C GLY A 60 11.09 10.88 9.40
N LYS A 61 10.76 11.50 8.27
CA LYS A 61 9.82 12.63 8.22
C LYS A 61 8.42 12.23 8.67
N VAL A 62 7.97 11.02 8.36
CA VAL A 62 6.70 10.46 8.82
C VAL A 62 6.69 10.35 10.35
N GLY A 63 7.75 9.81 10.96
CA GLY A 63 7.88 9.77 12.41
C GLY A 63 7.88 11.16 13.05
N THR A 64 8.59 12.12 12.45
CA THR A 64 8.57 13.52 12.91
C THR A 64 7.19 14.16 12.79
N LEU A 65 6.45 13.88 11.72
CA LEU A 65 5.10 14.40 11.52
C LEU A 65 4.11 13.80 12.51
N ALA A 66 4.17 12.49 12.77
CA ALA A 66 3.35 11.82 13.77
C ALA A 66 3.60 12.40 15.17
N ALA A 67 4.86 12.64 15.53
CA ALA A 67 5.23 13.22 16.82
C ALA A 67 4.85 14.71 16.98
N LYS A 68 4.54 15.42 15.89
CA LYS A 68 4.09 16.81 15.92
C LYS A 68 2.56 16.95 15.99
N GLN A 69 1.83 15.84 15.94
CA GLN A 69 0.38 15.89 16.04
C GLN A 69 -0.05 16.35 17.44
N PRO A 70 -1.11 17.15 17.55
CA PRO A 70 -1.61 17.63 18.84
C PRO A 70 -2.28 16.52 19.68
N GLN A 71 -2.59 15.38 19.05
CA GLN A 71 -3.30 14.25 19.65
C GLN A 71 -2.51 12.96 19.46
N ALA A 72 -2.87 11.94 20.24
CA ALA A 72 -2.30 10.61 20.09
C ALA A 72 -2.51 10.12 18.65
N THR A 73 -1.46 9.54 18.06
CA THR A 73 -1.39 9.22 16.64
C THR A 73 -0.83 7.83 16.44
N THR A 74 -1.37 7.08 15.49
CA THR A 74 -0.88 5.77 15.09
C THR A 74 -0.29 5.84 13.68
N VAL A 75 0.95 5.36 13.54
CA VAL A 75 1.59 5.09 12.26
C VAL A 75 1.30 3.64 11.89
N VAL A 76 0.48 3.42 10.87
CA VAL A 76 0.15 2.08 10.36
C VAL A 76 1.09 1.76 9.21
N ILE A 77 1.80 0.64 9.31
CA ILE A 77 2.76 0.18 8.30
C ILE A 77 2.24 -1.13 7.72
N ALA A 78 1.88 -1.10 6.43
CA ALA A 78 1.46 -2.27 5.69
C ALA A 78 2.64 -2.79 4.85
N ALA A 79 3.20 -3.95 5.17
CA ALA A 79 4.41 -4.49 4.54
C ALA A 79 4.54 -6.01 4.73
N LEU A 80 5.55 -6.64 4.11
CA LEU A 80 5.96 -8.00 4.49
C LEU A 80 6.63 -8.00 5.86
N ALA A 81 6.43 -9.11 6.58
CA ALA A 81 6.93 -9.28 7.95
C ALA A 81 8.44 -9.05 8.10
N GLN A 82 9.22 -9.44 7.10
CA GLN A 82 10.68 -9.33 7.08
C GLN A 82 11.20 -7.88 7.00
N ASP A 83 10.37 -6.95 6.53
CA ASP A 83 10.78 -5.56 6.28
C ASP A 83 10.44 -4.62 7.45
N PHE A 84 9.54 -5.03 8.35
CA PHE A 84 9.16 -4.23 9.51
C PHE A 84 10.34 -3.73 10.36
N PRO A 85 11.40 -4.53 10.65
CA PRO A 85 12.51 -4.03 11.46
C PRO A 85 13.16 -2.76 10.86
N TYR A 86 13.35 -2.74 9.55
CA TYR A 86 13.93 -1.58 8.86
C TYR A 86 12.97 -0.39 8.86
N ILE A 87 11.71 -0.62 8.47
CA ILE A 87 10.72 0.46 8.33
C ILE A 87 10.45 1.09 9.70
N ASN A 88 10.24 0.28 10.73
CA ASN A 88 9.96 0.75 12.09
C ASN A 88 11.13 1.54 12.65
N GLN A 89 12.37 1.07 12.44
CA GLN A 89 13.56 1.80 12.87
C GLN A 89 13.68 3.16 12.17
N ALA A 90 13.42 3.22 10.87
CA ALA A 90 13.48 4.46 10.10
C ALA A 90 12.43 5.48 10.55
N VAL A 91 11.20 5.03 10.82
CA VAL A 91 10.13 5.86 11.40
C VAL A 91 10.51 6.31 12.81
N GLN A 92 10.95 5.39 13.66
CA GLN A 92 11.30 5.67 15.06
C GLN A 92 12.40 6.72 15.19
N ARG A 93 13.37 6.74 14.26
CA ARG A 93 14.43 7.76 14.21
C ARG A 93 13.87 9.19 14.10
N GLY A 94 12.70 9.35 13.51
CA GLY A 94 12.00 10.62 13.39
C GLY A 94 11.23 11.05 14.63
N ILE A 95 10.97 10.15 15.58
CA ILE A 95 10.16 10.38 16.78
C ILE A 95 11.06 10.84 17.92
N PRO A 96 10.95 12.10 18.41
CA PRO A 96 11.68 12.55 19.58
C PRO A 96 11.28 11.72 20.82
N ALA A 97 12.26 11.34 21.66
CA ALA A 97 12.01 10.48 22.84
C ALA A 97 10.88 11.00 23.76
N ARG A 98 10.76 12.33 23.91
CA ARG A 98 9.71 13.01 24.68
C ARG A 98 8.27 12.83 24.15
N HIS A 99 8.11 12.32 22.93
CA HIS A 99 6.81 12.12 22.27
C HIS A 99 6.56 10.64 21.94
N GLY A 100 7.43 9.73 22.38
CA GLY A 100 7.27 8.29 22.13
C GLY A 100 6.03 7.68 22.79
N ASN A 101 5.44 8.33 23.78
CA ASN A 101 4.23 7.90 24.48
C ASN A 101 2.93 8.30 23.78
N ILE A 102 2.97 9.22 22.81
CA ILE A 102 1.78 9.67 22.05
C ILE A 102 1.75 9.13 20.62
N VAL A 103 2.84 8.49 20.17
CA VAL A 103 2.92 7.86 18.85
C VAL A 103 2.94 6.35 19.00
N ASN A 104 1.95 5.68 18.43
CA ASN A 104 1.92 4.23 18.29
C ASN A 104 2.42 3.81 16.90
N ILE A 105 3.06 2.66 16.79
CA ILE A 105 3.42 2.05 15.50
C ILE A 105 2.70 0.70 15.41
N GLU A 106 1.90 0.54 14.37
CA GLU A 106 1.12 -0.66 14.10
C GLU A 106 1.61 -1.32 12.81
N ASN A 107 1.94 -2.61 12.87
CA ASN A 107 2.40 -3.38 11.73
C ASN A 107 1.28 -4.29 11.20
N VAL A 108 0.92 -4.12 9.93
CA VAL A 108 -0.08 -4.95 9.24
C VAL A 108 0.63 -5.72 8.14
N THR A 109 0.61 -7.06 8.24
CA THR A 109 1.24 -7.89 7.21
C THR A 109 0.40 -7.87 5.94
N THR A 110 1.00 -7.55 4.81
CA THR A 110 0.35 -7.61 3.50
C THR A 110 0.81 -8.83 2.70
N GLY A 111 0.01 -9.25 1.72
CA GLY A 111 0.42 -10.30 0.78
C GLY A 111 1.49 -9.81 -0.18
N SER A 112 2.26 -10.73 -0.78
CA SER A 112 3.37 -10.40 -1.69
C SER A 112 2.99 -9.59 -2.94
N CYS A 113 1.71 -9.58 -3.32
CA CYS A 113 1.18 -8.80 -4.46
C CYS A 113 0.54 -7.47 -4.05
N GLN A 114 0.58 -7.11 -2.76
CA GLN A 114 0.02 -5.86 -2.27
C GLN A 114 1.14 -4.83 -2.11
N PRO A 115 0.92 -3.58 -2.52
CA PRO A 115 1.89 -2.52 -2.32
C PRO A 115 2.08 -2.28 -0.83
N TYR A 116 3.29 -1.84 -0.47
CA TYR A 116 3.55 -1.43 0.89
C TYR A 116 3.02 -0.02 1.09
N SER A 117 2.56 0.29 2.29
CA SER A 117 2.07 1.63 2.60
C SER A 117 2.40 2.02 4.03
N VAL A 118 2.44 3.33 4.25
CA VAL A 118 2.52 3.90 5.59
C VAL A 118 1.46 4.98 5.69
N GLN A 119 0.65 4.87 6.73
CA GLN A 119 -0.41 5.82 7.04
C GLN A 119 -0.17 6.43 8.41
N VAL A 120 -0.57 7.68 8.57
CA VAL A 120 -0.58 8.37 9.87
C VAL A 120 -2.01 8.77 10.16
N LYS A 121 -2.58 8.27 11.25
CA LYS A 121 -3.97 8.54 11.63
C LYS A 121 -4.06 8.87 13.12
N PRO A 122 -5.05 9.67 13.55
CA PRO A 122 -5.38 9.80 14.97
C PRO A 122 -5.63 8.43 15.61
N THR A 123 -5.24 8.26 16.86
CA THR A 123 -5.62 7.08 17.65
C THR A 123 -7.06 7.25 18.12
N GLU A 124 -7.90 6.22 17.92
CA GLU A 124 -9.30 6.16 18.38
C GLU A 124 -9.42 5.91 19.90
#